data_AF-A0A519SE70-F1
#
_entry.id   AF-A0A519SE70-F1
#
_cell.length_a   1.000
_cell.length_b   1.000
_cell.length_c   1.000
_cell.angle_alpha   90.00
_cell.angle_beta   90.00
_cell.angle_gamma   90.00
#
_symmetry.space_group_name_H-M   'P 1'
#
loop_
_entity.id
_entity.type
_entity.pdbx_description
1 polymer ?
#
loop_
_entity_poly.entity_id
_entity_poly.type
_entity_poly.pdbx_seq_one_letter_code
_entity_poly.pdbx_strand_id
1 'polypeptide(L)' 'MKLPIVAYGDPVLKKVCAPIDKSYPDLQQLISNMFETMNNANGVGLA' A
#
# COMPACT_ATOMS: atom_id res chain seq x y z
N MET A 1 9.02 -7.06 -0.76
CA MET A 1 8.14 -8.24 -0.57
C MET A 1 6.76 -7.93 -1.12
N LYS A 2 6.13 -8.90 -1.80
CA LYS A 2 4.73 -8.78 -2.24
C LYS A 2 3.76 -8.85 -1.07
N LEU A 3 2.81 -7.93 -1.03
CA LEU A 3 1.75 -7.86 -0.02
C LEU A 3 0.39 -8.28 -0.61
N PRO A 4 -0.56 -8.79 0.20
CA PRO A 4 -1.89 -9.09 -0.28
C PRO A 4 -2.64 -7.80 -0.65
N ILE A 5 -3.29 -7.81 -1.82
CA ILE A 5 -4.19 -6.73 -2.25
C ILE A 5 -5.60 -7.08 -1.77
N VAL A 6 -6.23 -6.15 -1.06
CA VAL A 6 -7.58 -6.31 -0.53
C VAL A 6 -8.61 -6.05 -1.64
N ALA A 7 -9.56 -6.96 -1.80
CA ALA A 7 -10.63 -6.84 -2.78
C ALA A 7 -11.80 -5.99 -2.27
N TYR A 8 -12.65 -5.56 -3.21
CA TYR A 8 -13.85 -4.77 -2.90
C TYR A 8 -14.75 -5.47 -1.86
N GLY A 9 -15.31 -4.67 -0.95
CA GLY A 9 -16.21 -5.13 0.13
C GLY A 9 -15.56 -5.10 1.51
N ASP A 10 -14.24 -5.01 1.60
CA ASP A 10 -13.55 -4.88 2.88
C ASP A 10 -13.76 -3.49 3.50
N PRO A 11 -14.17 -3.39 4.79
CA PRO A 11 -14.38 -2.11 5.46
C PRO A 11 -13.11 -1.24 5.55
N VAL A 12 -11.90 -1.80 5.43
CA VAL A 12 -10.65 -1.03 5.42
C VAL A 12 -10.59 -0.04 4.26
N LEU A 13 -11.18 -0.39 3.11
CA LEU A 13 -11.18 0.45 1.91
C LEU A 13 -12.03 1.73 2.05
N LYS A 14 -12.81 1.86 3.14
CA LYS A 14 -13.60 3.05 3.47
C LYS A 14 -12.99 3.89 4.58
N LYS A 15 -11.87 3.47 5.15
CA LYS A 15 -11.21 4.19 6.26
C LYS A 15 -10.36 5.33 5.72
N VAL A 16 -10.36 6.46 6.42
CA VAL A 16 -9.48 7.59 6.13
C VAL A 16 -8.12 7.32 6.77
N CYS A 17 -7.06 7.39 5.97
CA CYS A 17 -5.69 7.21 6.46
C CYS A 17 -5.25 8.41 7.31
N ALA A 18 -4.45 8.13 8.35
CA ALA A 18 -3.79 9.18 9.10
C ALA A 18 -2.65 9.81 8.28
N PRO A 19 -2.43 11.13 8.37
CA PRO A 19 -1.27 11.75 7.76
C PRO A 19 0.01 11.27 8.45
N ILE A 20 1.04 11.00 7.66
CA ILE A 20 2.38 10.63 8.15
C ILE A 20 3.42 11.54 7.49
N ASP A 21 4.56 11.71 8.15
CA ASP A 21 5.72 12.42 7.60
C ASP A 21 6.84 11.44 7.19
N LYS A 22 7.95 12.00 6.70
CA LYS A 22 9.09 11.20 6.20
C LYS A 22 9.86 10.45 7.28
N SER A 23 9.65 10.77 8.56
CA SER A 23 10.26 10.09 9.70
C SER A 23 9.51 8.83 10.12
N TYR A 24 8.35 8.55 9.48
CA TYR A 24 7.55 7.38 9.79
C TYR A 24 8.39 6.08 9.69
N PRO A 25 8.40 5.24 10.74
CA PRO A 25 9.17 4.00 10.75
C PRO A 25 8.88 3.14 9.52
N ASP A 26 9.93 2.59 8.92
CA ASP A 26 9.86 1.65 7.79
C ASP A 26 9.17 2.18 6.52
N LEU A 27 8.98 3.49 6.38
CA LEU A 27 8.29 4.09 5.22
C LEU A 27 8.93 3.69 3.88
N GLN A 28 10.26 3.68 3.80
CA GLN A 28 10.96 3.29 2.57
C GLN A 28 10.71 1.82 2.21
N GLN A 29 10.68 0.93 3.22
CA GLN A 29 10.40 -0.48 3.01
C GLN A 29 8.96 -0.70 2.57
N LEU A 30 8.01 0.03 3.15
CA LEU A 30 6.61 0.01 2.75
C LEU A 30 6.44 0.44 1.29
N ILE A 31 7.03 1.55 0.90
CA ILE A 31 6.99 2.06 -0.49
C ILE A 31 7.56 1.01 -1.46
N SER A 32 8.72 0.43 -1.12
CA SER A 32 9.34 -0.62 -1.95
C SER A 32 8.41 -1.84 -2.12
N ASN A 33 7.76 -2.28 -1.05
CA ASN A 33 6.80 -3.39 -1.08
C ASN A 33 5.57 -3.05 -1.92
N MET A 34 5.07 -1.81 -1.86
CA MET A 34 3.93 -1.36 -2.66
C MET A 34 4.24 -1.36 -4.16
N PHE A 35 5.40 -0.83 -4.57
CA PHE A 35 5.81 -0.86 -5.98
C PHE A 35 5.99 -2.29 -6.50
N GLU A 36 6.63 -3.16 -5.71
CA GLU A 36 6.76 -4.57 -6.08
C GLU A 36 5.39 -5.21 -6.25
N THR A 37 4.47 -5.02 -5.30
CA THR A 37 3.11 -5.56 -5.34
C THR A 37 2.32 -5.06 -6.56
N MET A 38 2.38 -3.75 -6.84
CA MET A 38 1.71 -3.11 -7.97
C MET A 38 2.20 -3.68 -9.32
N ASN A 39 3.52 -3.75 -9.52
CA ASN A 39 4.11 -4.26 -10.75
C ASN A 39 3.73 -5.73 -10.98
N ASN A 40 3.71 -6.54 -9.91
CA ASN A 40 3.30 -7.94 -9.99
C ASN A 40 1.82 -8.12 -10.33
N ALA A 41 0.96 -7.19 -9.92
CA ALA A 41 -0.45 -7.18 -10.27
C ALA A 41 -0.73 -6.55 -11.65
N ASN A 42 0.31 -6.14 -12.40
CA ASN A 42 0.19 -5.37 -13.64
C ASN A 42 -0.65 -4.09 -13.46
N GLY A 43 -0.56 -3.47 -12.27
CA GLY A 43 -1.27 -2.23 -11.94
C GLY A 43 -0.45 -0.98 -12.29
N VAL A 44 -1.12 0.18 -12.25
CA VAL A 44 -0.52 1.50 -12.49
C VAL A 44 -0.62 2.45 -11.29
N GLY A 45 -1.25 2.01 -10.20
CA GLY A 45 -1.35 2.72 -8.93
C GLY A 45 -1.73 1.78 -7.80
N LEU A 46 -1.25 2.07 -6.59
CA LEU A 46 -1.54 1.33 -5.36
C LEU A 46 -1.56 2.31 -4.17
N ALA A 47 -2.53 2.13 -3.27
CA ALA A 47 -2.71 2.91 -2.04
C ALA A 47 -2.80 1.96 -0.84
#